data_AF-A0A1G4XLR5-F1
#
_entry.id   AF-A0A1G4XLR5-F1
#
_cell.length_a   1.000
_cell.length_b   1.000
_cell.length_c   1.000
_cell.angle_alpha   90.00
_cell.angle_beta   90.00
_cell.angle_gamma   90.00
#
_symmetry.space_group_name_H-M   'P 1'
#
loop_
_entity.id
_entity.type
_entity.pdbx_description
1 polymer ?
#
loop_
_entity_poly.entity_id
_entity_poly.type
_entity_poly.pdbx_seq_one_letter_code
_entity_poly.pdbx_strand_id
1 'polypeptide(L)'
;MRSVDSLLARARRLGAAMPFFALACAMLLLLSVCVPARAAMDEVGRATPSVHRLKFFVDPQLVADIGVPEAGRRLAQYVADINTVFTRETVRSFVFDPAKDLRVVAPGSAPQCGFNGVAEREVVLCVSKSQSGYSHGGLTTSTTFPPKGVTWNLNWTAIHDPLRLTRTISPAAPESTEKDYLGRQLKTLLHELEHVFGAGSGEYYNATAVTDTTGIAPKADLELANPTDRYWWPRQHWRLDPLLGTVFEERFAPPANRVATLEMIRFTAGTKANINTDWSDWPRLGTSKYMAATTATQVRVTDAATGTALAGALVSVWRDPGARKPLELLVQGATDANGRFAFDWHCGFSCFAVGKTNLLVKAQSPERAPGATWFTIFDAFEQKAVQGQSAFTIDLPLGIRDTDKPTVSLAAPAMATVGQPTTLAPVAIDNVGVAGVKVVGTNSLPICTFTAPPYTCTWTPTTPGTQTIHVIAIDAAGNASVASANVIVNPPADTIAPSATLAAPPDAVVGMATRLSATASDNVGVAELKFIVDGRTVCTLKAAPYVCAWTPAKAGAANIELRVADAAGNIVATSANVRVDAGLRPEDM
;
A
#
# COMPACT_ATOMS: atom_id res chain seq x y z
N MET A 1 -17.22 -74.39 -0.96
CA MET A 1 -17.62 -75.21 -2.13
C MET A 1 -18.04 -74.25 -3.24
N ARG A 2 -17.25 -74.19 -4.33
CA ARG A 2 -17.54 -73.70 -5.72
C ARG A 2 -18.18 -72.31 -5.88
N SER A 3 -17.42 -71.30 -6.32
CA SER A 3 -17.08 -70.93 -7.72
C SER A 3 -18.25 -70.26 -8.45
N VAL A 4 -18.23 -68.93 -8.68
CA VAL A 4 -17.60 -68.23 -9.84
C VAL A 4 -18.59 -68.05 -10.99
N ASP A 5 -18.68 -66.79 -11.47
CA ASP A 5 -19.06 -66.36 -12.83
C ASP A 5 -20.52 -66.53 -13.30
N SER A 6 -21.10 -65.67 -14.16
CA SER A 6 -20.70 -64.40 -14.76
C SER A 6 -21.92 -63.86 -15.54
N LEU A 7 -22.09 -62.54 -15.63
CA LEU A 7 -21.93 -61.71 -16.84
C LEU A 7 -23.03 -61.79 -17.92
N LEU A 8 -23.47 -60.57 -18.28
CA LEU A 8 -23.91 -60.11 -19.62
C LEU A 8 -25.32 -60.54 -20.05
N ALA A 9 -26.15 -59.72 -20.72
CA ALA A 9 -26.06 -58.34 -21.15
C ALA A 9 -27.38 -57.96 -21.85
N ARG A 10 -27.58 -56.63 -21.99
CA ARG A 10 -28.34 -55.94 -23.05
C ARG A 10 -29.86 -56.16 -23.10
N ALA A 11 -30.68 -55.24 -23.62
CA ALA A 11 -30.66 -53.80 -23.82
C ALA A 11 -31.95 -53.51 -24.59
N ARG A 12 -32.72 -52.50 -24.13
CA ARG A 12 -33.65 -51.65 -24.91
C ARG A 12 -34.83 -52.34 -25.62
N ARG A 13 -36.04 -51.81 -25.39
CA ARG A 13 -36.72 -50.87 -26.30
C ARG A 13 -38.17 -50.58 -25.86
N LEU A 14 -38.51 -49.27 -25.89
CA LEU A 14 -39.83 -48.62 -26.16
C LEU A 14 -41.04 -49.05 -25.29
N GLY A 15 -41.88 -48.18 -24.74
CA GLY A 15 -42.22 -46.78 -25.01
C GLY A 15 -43.73 -46.60 -24.77
N ALA A 16 -44.15 -45.41 -24.34
CA ALA A 16 -45.55 -44.92 -24.18
C ALA A 16 -46.30 -45.46 -22.94
N ALA A 17 -47.09 -44.69 -22.17
CA ALA A 17 -47.51 -43.29 -22.20
C ALA A 17 -47.97 -42.88 -20.77
N MET A 18 -47.70 -41.64 -20.39
CA MET A 18 -48.43 -40.86 -19.37
C MET A 18 -49.83 -40.47 -19.93
N PRO A 19 -50.84 -40.00 -19.16
CA PRO A 19 -50.66 -39.01 -18.08
C PRO A 19 -51.70 -38.94 -16.91
N PHE A 20 -51.38 -38.04 -15.97
CA PHE A 20 -52.24 -37.02 -15.32
C PHE A 20 -52.80 -37.19 -13.88
N PHE A 21 -52.42 -36.19 -13.06
CA PHE A 21 -52.98 -35.62 -11.81
C PHE A 21 -52.91 -36.46 -10.52
N ALA A 22 -52.58 -35.94 -9.32
CA ALA A 22 -51.89 -34.76 -8.80
C ALA A 22 -51.88 -34.88 -7.25
N LEU A 23 -50.81 -34.41 -6.59
CA LEU A 23 -50.68 -33.96 -5.17
C LEU A 23 -51.06 -34.98 -4.04
N ALA A 24 -50.41 -35.09 -2.89
CA ALA A 24 -49.34 -34.36 -2.20
C ALA A 24 -48.91 -35.15 -0.93
N CYS A 25 -47.86 -34.64 -0.25
CA CYS A 25 -47.36 -34.94 1.10
C CYS A 25 -46.48 -36.21 1.25
N ALA A 26 -45.15 -36.10 1.24
CA ALA A 26 -44.22 -35.49 2.22
C ALA A 26 -43.95 -36.38 3.46
N MET A 27 -42.85 -37.14 3.40
CA MET A 27 -42.01 -37.49 4.54
C MET A 27 -40.71 -38.12 4.00
N LEU A 28 -39.58 -37.42 4.12
CA LEU A 28 -38.28 -38.08 4.09
C LEU A 28 -37.27 -37.33 4.97
N LEU A 29 -36.65 -38.10 5.85
CA LEU A 29 -35.65 -37.72 6.84
C LEU A 29 -34.45 -37.01 6.21
N LEU A 30 -33.98 -35.95 6.85
CA LEU A 30 -32.65 -35.39 6.65
C LEU A 30 -31.78 -35.64 7.89
N LEU A 31 -30.71 -36.40 7.67
CA LEU A 31 -29.58 -36.57 8.56
C LEU A 31 -28.91 -35.22 8.83
N SER A 32 -28.89 -34.80 10.10
CA SER A 32 -28.13 -33.64 10.57
C SER A 32 -26.63 -33.94 10.57
N VAL A 33 -25.92 -33.47 9.53
CA VAL A 33 -24.47 -33.29 9.59
C VAL A 33 -24.22 -32.03 10.42
N CYS A 34 -23.59 -32.21 11.57
CA CYS A 34 -23.17 -31.12 12.45
C CYS A 34 -22.01 -30.37 11.78
N VAL A 35 -22.33 -29.28 11.08
CA VAL A 35 -21.37 -28.26 10.66
C VAL A 35 -21.15 -27.34 11.87
N PRO A 36 -19.91 -26.94 12.22
CA PRO A 36 -19.72 -25.99 13.30
C PRO A 36 -20.43 -24.70 12.92
N ALA A 37 -21.34 -24.26 13.78
CA ALA A 37 -22.04 -22.99 13.64
C ALA A 37 -21.00 -21.87 13.54
N ARG A 38 -20.76 -21.39 12.33
CA ARG A 38 -20.43 -19.99 12.14
C ARG A 38 -21.65 -19.24 12.65
N ALA A 39 -21.62 -18.83 13.92
CA ALA A 39 -22.51 -17.79 14.41
C ALA A 39 -22.33 -16.62 13.44
N ALA A 40 -23.30 -16.47 12.55
CA ALA A 40 -23.29 -15.43 11.55
C ALA A 40 -23.32 -14.10 12.29
N MET A 41 -22.46 -13.18 11.90
CA MET A 41 -22.50 -11.77 12.31
C MET A 41 -23.85 -11.08 12.00
N ASP A 42 -24.81 -11.80 11.42
CA ASP A 42 -26.15 -11.35 11.03
C ASP A 42 -27.13 -11.14 12.20
N GLU A 43 -26.84 -11.64 13.41
CA GLU A 43 -27.68 -11.36 14.59
C GLU A 43 -27.31 -10.05 15.30
N VAL A 44 -26.09 -9.54 15.11
CA VAL A 44 -25.61 -8.27 15.66
C VAL A 44 -26.07 -7.11 14.78
N GLY A 45 -27.38 -6.80 14.80
CA GLY A 45 -27.90 -5.75 13.93
C GLY A 45 -29.39 -5.41 14.04
N ARG A 46 -30.18 -6.04 14.91
CA ARG A 46 -31.60 -5.72 15.10
C ARG A 46 -31.86 -4.62 16.14
N ALA A 47 -31.09 -3.54 16.08
CA ALA A 47 -31.36 -2.38 16.93
C ALA A 47 -32.69 -1.73 16.51
N THR A 48 -33.44 -1.20 17.49
CA THR A 48 -34.70 -0.52 17.18
C THR A 48 -34.40 0.78 16.43
N PRO A 49 -35.13 1.10 15.35
CA PRO A 49 -34.96 2.37 14.66
C PRO A 49 -34.97 3.56 15.61
N SER A 50 -34.05 4.50 15.40
CA SER A 50 -33.91 5.67 16.25
C SER A 50 -33.69 6.94 15.44
N VAL A 51 -34.49 7.96 15.74
CA VAL A 51 -34.40 9.29 15.13
C VAL A 51 -33.62 10.23 16.04
N HIS A 52 -32.61 10.90 15.51
CA HIS A 52 -31.78 11.89 16.21
C HIS A 52 -32.00 13.29 15.65
N ARG A 53 -32.03 14.32 16.50
CA ARG A 53 -32.18 15.72 16.09
C ARG A 53 -30.81 16.37 15.94
N LEU A 54 -30.50 16.87 14.76
CA LEU A 54 -29.29 17.67 14.52
C LEU A 54 -29.56 19.14 14.85
N LYS A 55 -28.65 19.79 15.59
CA LYS A 55 -28.67 21.23 15.87
C LYS A 55 -27.37 21.86 15.42
N PHE A 56 -27.44 22.89 14.57
CA PHE A 56 -26.27 23.57 14.03
C PHE A 56 -26.05 24.92 14.69
N PHE A 57 -24.85 25.13 15.22
CA PHE A 57 -24.34 26.44 15.63
C PHE A 57 -23.25 26.85 14.63
N VAL A 58 -23.53 27.85 13.81
CA VAL A 58 -22.72 28.18 12.64
C VAL A 58 -22.07 29.55 12.82
N ASP A 59 -20.76 29.62 12.59
CA ASP A 59 -20.02 30.87 12.54
C ASP A 59 -20.66 31.87 11.56
N PRO A 60 -20.96 33.12 11.97
CA PRO A 60 -21.52 34.15 11.10
C PRO A 60 -20.76 34.35 9.78
N GLN A 61 -19.44 34.12 9.77
CA GLN A 61 -18.63 34.28 8.56
C GLN A 61 -18.97 33.27 7.47
N LEU A 62 -19.48 32.08 7.82
CA LEU A 62 -19.85 31.03 6.85
C LEU A 62 -21.18 31.32 6.14
N VAL A 63 -21.97 32.24 6.67
CA VAL A 63 -23.28 32.63 6.13
C VAL A 63 -23.32 34.05 5.61
N ALA A 64 -22.22 34.79 5.69
CA ALA A 64 -22.17 36.21 5.34
C ALA A 64 -22.66 36.50 3.91
N ASP A 65 -22.27 35.65 2.95
CA ASP A 65 -22.57 35.87 1.53
C ASP A 65 -23.92 35.30 1.07
N ILE A 66 -24.51 34.39 1.85
CA ILE A 66 -25.71 33.64 1.45
C ILE A 66 -26.93 33.95 2.33
N GLY A 67 -26.70 34.42 3.56
CA GLY A 67 -27.74 34.65 4.55
C GLY A 67 -28.23 33.39 5.26
N VAL A 68 -28.84 33.59 6.42
CA VAL A 68 -29.34 32.51 7.30
C VAL A 68 -30.42 31.64 6.64
N PRO A 69 -31.42 32.18 5.92
CA PRO A 69 -32.47 31.34 5.31
C PRO A 69 -31.90 30.37 4.27
N GLU A 70 -30.98 30.85 3.43
CA GLU A 70 -30.33 30.04 2.41
C GLU A 70 -29.38 29.01 3.02
N ALA A 71 -28.62 29.37 4.05
CA ALA A 71 -27.82 28.42 4.82
C ALA A 71 -28.68 27.30 5.43
N GLY A 72 -29.85 27.66 6.00
CA GLY A 72 -30.82 26.71 6.53
C GLY A 72 -31.34 25.74 5.47
N ARG A 73 -31.67 26.24 4.26
CA ARG A 73 -32.07 25.39 3.13
C ARG A 73 -30.97 24.41 2.71
N ARG A 74 -29.73 24.90 2.58
CA ARG A 74 -28.57 24.07 2.17
C ARG A 74 -28.27 22.99 3.22
N LEU A 75 -28.27 23.34 4.50
CA LEU A 75 -28.10 22.40 5.60
C LEU A 75 -29.25 21.38 5.67
N ALA A 76 -30.50 21.78 5.40
CA ALA A 76 -31.60 20.81 5.33
C ALA A 76 -31.40 19.78 4.22
N GLN A 77 -30.95 20.22 3.03
CA GLN A 77 -30.63 19.30 1.95
C GLN A 77 -29.44 18.39 2.29
N TYR A 78 -28.48 18.91 3.04
CA TYR A 78 -27.33 18.17 3.52
C TYR A 78 -27.71 17.08 4.53
N VAL A 79 -28.63 17.36 5.46
CA VAL A 79 -29.18 16.34 6.38
C VAL A 79 -29.96 15.26 5.62
N ALA A 80 -30.67 15.62 4.54
CA ALA A 80 -31.33 14.64 3.69
C ALA A 80 -30.32 13.71 2.97
N ASP A 81 -29.15 14.21 2.58
CA ASP A 81 -28.08 13.41 1.98
C ASP A 81 -27.48 12.41 2.96
N ILE A 82 -27.24 12.85 4.20
CA ILE A 82 -26.81 11.96 5.28
C ILE A 82 -27.84 10.86 5.52
N ASN A 83 -29.13 11.22 5.57
CA ASN A 83 -30.20 10.25 5.74
C ASN A 83 -30.27 9.23 4.60
N THR A 84 -29.92 9.61 3.36
CA THR A 84 -29.88 8.65 2.23
C THR A 84 -28.89 7.52 2.49
N VAL A 85 -27.77 7.81 3.16
CA VAL A 85 -26.78 6.79 3.56
C VAL A 85 -27.23 6.07 4.83
N PHE A 86 -27.51 6.81 5.91
CA PHE A 86 -27.77 6.22 7.22
C PHE A 86 -29.04 5.37 7.27
N THR A 87 -30.14 5.81 6.65
CA THR A 87 -31.40 5.03 6.66
C THR A 87 -31.36 3.80 5.76
N ARG A 88 -30.50 3.82 4.74
CA ARG A 88 -30.26 2.68 3.85
C ARG A 88 -29.42 1.61 4.55
N GLU A 89 -28.39 2.02 5.28
CA GLU A 89 -27.37 1.11 5.82
C GLU A 89 -27.56 0.77 7.30
N THR A 90 -28.26 1.60 8.08
CA THR A 90 -28.34 1.53 9.56
C THR A 90 -29.75 1.76 10.07
N VAL A 91 -29.97 1.57 11.37
CA VAL A 91 -31.27 1.84 12.02
C VAL A 91 -31.41 3.30 12.47
N ARG A 92 -30.45 4.17 12.14
CA ARG A 92 -30.41 5.57 12.57
C ARG A 92 -30.97 6.47 11.47
N SER A 93 -31.64 7.53 11.89
CA SER A 93 -32.06 8.63 11.01
C SER A 93 -31.95 9.97 11.74
N PHE A 94 -31.98 11.06 10.98
CA PHE A 94 -31.79 12.40 11.48
C PHE A 94 -32.93 13.34 11.11
N VAL A 95 -33.26 14.28 12.00
CA VAL A 95 -34.21 15.36 11.75
C VAL A 95 -33.55 16.71 12.02
N PHE A 96 -33.91 17.71 11.22
CA PHE A 96 -33.42 19.07 11.33
C PHE A 96 -34.50 20.05 10.85
N ASP A 97 -34.88 20.99 11.71
CA ASP A 97 -35.79 22.10 11.41
C ASP A 97 -34.97 23.41 11.42
N PRO A 98 -34.70 24.02 10.25
CA PRO A 98 -33.88 25.23 10.17
C PRO A 98 -34.35 26.39 11.05
N ALA A 99 -35.65 26.48 11.34
CA ALA A 99 -36.18 27.56 12.18
C ALA A 99 -35.88 27.37 13.67
N LYS A 100 -35.68 26.12 14.12
CA LYS A 100 -35.51 25.76 15.54
C LYS A 100 -34.08 25.33 15.86
N ASP A 101 -33.45 24.67 14.90
CA ASP A 101 -32.25 23.89 15.11
C ASP A 101 -31.01 24.57 14.48
N LEU A 102 -31.14 25.70 13.79
CA LEU A 102 -30.01 26.51 13.30
C LEU A 102 -29.85 27.79 14.13
N ARG A 103 -28.64 28.03 14.62
CA ARG A 103 -28.22 29.27 15.31
C ARG A 103 -26.96 29.81 14.65
N VAL A 104 -26.98 31.08 14.26
CA VAL A 104 -25.80 31.77 13.73
C VAL A 104 -25.13 32.55 14.84
N VAL A 105 -24.05 32.00 15.37
CA VAL A 105 -23.28 32.52 16.49
C VAL A 105 -21.89 31.91 16.43
N ALA A 106 -20.87 32.67 16.83
CA ALA A 106 -19.52 32.12 16.92
C ALA A 106 -19.52 30.88 17.83
N PRO A 107 -18.93 29.75 17.42
CA PRO A 107 -18.94 28.50 18.20
C PRO A 107 -18.43 28.65 19.64
N GLY A 108 -17.43 29.50 19.88
CA GLY A 108 -16.93 29.80 21.23
C GLY A 108 -17.93 30.52 22.14
N SER A 109 -19.01 31.07 21.58
CA SER A 109 -20.09 31.75 22.31
C SER A 109 -21.39 30.93 22.35
N ALA A 110 -21.39 29.72 21.79
CA ALA A 110 -22.55 28.85 21.78
C ALA A 110 -22.63 28.03 23.08
N PRO A 111 -23.76 28.06 23.81
CA PRO A 111 -23.88 27.44 25.15
C PRO A 111 -23.64 25.94 25.20
N GLN A 112 -23.78 25.27 24.05
CA GLN A 112 -23.73 23.81 23.94
C GLN A 112 -22.40 23.29 23.40
N CYS A 113 -21.50 24.11 22.87
CA CYS A 113 -20.27 23.66 22.19
C CYS A 113 -19.12 23.22 23.13
N GLY A 114 -19.45 22.78 24.36
CA GLY A 114 -18.48 22.42 25.41
C GLY A 114 -18.77 21.11 26.15
N PHE A 115 -19.68 20.26 25.67
CA PHE A 115 -20.12 19.05 26.41
C PHE A 115 -20.22 17.80 25.53
N ASN A 116 -19.33 16.82 25.71
CA ASN A 116 -19.43 15.54 24.98
C ASN A 116 -20.19 14.46 25.78
N GLY A 117 -20.93 13.60 25.09
CA GLY A 117 -21.61 12.41 25.65
C GLY A 117 -22.87 12.01 24.88
N VAL A 118 -23.24 10.73 24.87
CA VAL A 118 -24.47 10.23 24.21
C VAL A 118 -25.65 10.26 25.18
N ALA A 119 -26.57 11.22 25.01
CA ALA A 119 -27.82 11.31 25.76
C ALA A 119 -28.99 11.81 24.90
N GLU A 120 -30.21 11.32 25.14
CA GLU A 120 -31.49 11.84 24.59
C GLU A 120 -31.55 12.31 23.12
N ARG A 121 -31.12 11.47 22.15
CA ARG A 121 -31.43 11.63 20.71
C ARG A 121 -31.13 13.02 20.10
N GLU A 122 -30.27 13.84 20.69
CA GLU A 122 -29.86 15.14 20.15
C GLU A 122 -28.37 15.13 19.79
N VAL A 123 -28.01 15.75 18.68
CA VAL A 123 -26.63 15.89 18.19
C VAL A 123 -26.41 17.35 17.81
N VAL A 124 -25.50 18.01 18.51
CA VAL A 124 -25.14 19.41 18.34
C VAL A 124 -23.87 19.49 17.50
N LEU A 125 -23.90 20.30 16.46
CA LEU A 125 -22.84 20.48 15.48
C LEU A 125 -22.42 21.95 15.48
N CYS A 126 -21.21 22.22 15.96
CA CYS A 126 -20.62 23.54 16.09
C CYS A 126 -19.68 23.78 14.92
N VAL A 127 -20.12 24.55 13.92
CA VAL A 127 -19.44 24.76 12.66
C VAL A 127 -18.63 26.06 12.70
N SER A 128 -17.31 25.92 12.68
CA SER A 128 -16.35 27.02 12.67
C SER A 128 -15.78 27.23 11.26
N LYS A 129 -15.32 28.44 10.98
CA LYS A 129 -14.55 28.71 9.76
C LYS A 129 -13.17 28.06 9.84
N SER A 130 -12.79 27.37 8.77
CA SER A 130 -11.50 26.71 8.61
C SER A 130 -10.70 27.31 7.46
N GLN A 131 -9.38 27.32 7.62
CA GLN A 131 -8.43 27.52 6.50
C GLN A 131 -7.94 26.18 5.93
N SER A 132 -8.21 25.08 6.62
CA SER A 132 -7.94 23.73 6.15
C SER A 132 -9.21 23.16 5.57
N GLY A 133 -9.17 22.57 4.39
CA GLY A 133 -10.38 21.96 3.84
C GLY A 133 -10.68 20.55 4.39
N TYR A 134 -10.28 20.25 5.62
CA TYR A 134 -10.69 19.06 6.36
C TYR A 134 -11.17 19.46 7.75
N SER A 135 -12.26 18.83 8.18
CA SER A 135 -12.71 18.92 9.56
C SER A 135 -12.11 17.78 10.37
N HIS A 136 -11.61 18.11 11.56
CA HIS A 136 -11.03 17.15 12.50
C HIS A 136 -11.84 17.31 13.79
N GLY A 137 -12.75 16.37 14.03
CA GLY A 137 -13.75 16.46 15.09
C GLY A 137 -13.83 15.22 15.97
N GLY A 138 -12.72 14.58 16.33
CA GLY A 138 -12.77 13.38 17.17
C GLY A 138 -13.50 13.57 18.51
N LEU A 139 -14.05 12.46 19.04
CA LEU A 139 -14.59 12.39 20.39
C LEU A 139 -13.54 12.86 21.40
N THR A 140 -13.73 14.02 22.04
CA THR A 140 -12.91 14.40 23.18
C THR A 140 -13.51 13.81 24.46
N THR A 141 -12.65 13.23 25.30
CA THR A 141 -13.06 12.63 26.59
C THR A 141 -13.73 13.69 27.46
N SER A 142 -15.05 13.67 27.59
CA SER A 142 -15.77 14.54 28.53
C SER A 142 -15.87 13.86 29.89
N THR A 143 -15.57 14.60 30.95
CA THR A 143 -15.79 14.18 32.34
C THR A 143 -17.22 14.38 32.81
N THR A 144 -18.09 14.99 31.97
CA THR A 144 -19.46 15.37 32.32
C THR A 144 -20.42 15.04 31.17
N PHE A 145 -21.42 14.20 31.41
CA PHE A 145 -22.47 13.94 30.42
C PHE A 145 -23.56 14.99 30.56
N PRO A 146 -23.87 15.77 29.51
CA PRO A 146 -25.06 16.57 29.53
C PRO A 146 -26.29 15.64 29.55
N PRO A 147 -27.40 16.03 30.20
CA PRO A 147 -28.64 15.26 30.15
C PRO A 147 -29.27 15.20 28.76
N LYS A 148 -28.81 16.03 27.80
CA LYS A 148 -29.40 16.19 26.46
C LYS A 148 -28.33 16.33 25.38
N GLY A 149 -28.11 15.26 24.64
CA GLY A 149 -27.37 15.26 23.38
C GLY A 149 -25.86 15.14 23.46
N VAL A 150 -25.25 14.94 22.29
CA VAL A 150 -23.78 14.96 22.10
C VAL A 150 -23.38 16.18 21.29
N THR A 151 -22.15 16.67 21.43
CA THR A 151 -21.64 17.82 20.65
C THR A 151 -20.42 17.45 19.82
N TRP A 152 -20.32 18.01 18.61
CA TRP A 152 -19.15 17.95 17.72
C TRP A 152 -18.74 19.33 17.21
N ASN A 153 -17.45 19.48 16.98
CA ASN A 153 -16.88 20.65 16.32
C ASN A 153 -16.54 20.28 14.87
N LEU A 154 -17.11 21.03 13.93
CA LEU A 154 -16.86 20.90 12.51
C LEU A 154 -16.13 22.14 11.99
N ASN A 155 -15.15 21.93 11.13
CA ASN A 155 -14.36 23.00 10.52
C ASN A 155 -14.64 23.06 9.01
N TRP A 156 -15.39 24.07 8.56
CA TRP A 156 -15.81 24.21 7.16
C TRP A 156 -15.24 25.49 6.54
N THR A 157 -15.03 25.47 5.23
CA THR A 157 -14.58 26.64 4.47
C THR A 157 -15.76 27.47 3.96
N ALA A 158 -16.91 26.84 3.66
CA ALA A 158 -18.16 27.47 3.22
C ALA A 158 -19.38 26.55 3.46
N ILE A 159 -20.61 27.04 3.27
CA ILE A 159 -21.82 26.18 3.22
C ILE A 159 -22.28 26.07 1.77
N HIS A 160 -21.95 24.96 1.11
CA HIS A 160 -22.23 24.78 -0.33
C HIS A 160 -23.70 24.44 -0.61
N ASP A 161 -24.17 24.80 -1.80
CA ASP A 161 -25.49 24.37 -2.29
C ASP A 161 -25.36 23.01 -3.00
N PRO A 162 -25.85 21.91 -2.40
CA PRO A 162 -25.75 20.58 -2.99
C PRO A 162 -26.52 20.40 -4.31
N LEU A 163 -27.44 21.32 -4.64
CA LEU A 163 -28.27 21.25 -5.86
C LEU A 163 -27.74 22.08 -7.03
N ARG A 164 -26.68 22.88 -6.81
CA ARG A 164 -26.14 23.82 -7.82
C ARG A 164 -24.61 23.73 -7.89
N LEU A 165 -24.10 22.50 -7.99
CA LEU A 165 -22.71 22.22 -8.31
C LEU A 165 -22.49 22.54 -9.81
N THR A 166 -21.45 23.32 -10.15
CA THR A 166 -21.17 23.95 -11.46
C THR A 166 -19.91 23.48 -12.23
N ARG A 167 -19.11 22.51 -11.76
CA ARG A 167 -17.86 22.06 -12.42
C ARG A 167 -17.67 20.52 -12.36
N THR A 168 -16.62 20.03 -13.03
CA THR A 168 -16.23 18.61 -13.05
C THR A 168 -15.08 18.37 -12.07
N ILE A 169 -15.19 17.37 -11.21
CA ILE A 169 -14.13 17.00 -10.25
C ILE A 169 -12.95 16.36 -10.99
N SER A 170 -11.72 16.90 -10.84
CA SER A 170 -10.50 16.28 -11.36
C SER A 170 -9.34 16.32 -10.34
N PRO A 171 -8.38 15.36 -10.38
CA PRO A 171 -7.23 15.34 -9.48
C PRO A 171 -6.28 16.54 -9.63
N ALA A 172 -6.23 17.14 -10.83
CA ALA A 172 -5.35 18.27 -11.15
C ALA A 172 -6.01 19.65 -10.93
N ALA A 173 -7.30 19.69 -10.58
CA ALA A 173 -7.97 20.95 -10.28
C ALA A 173 -7.43 21.52 -8.95
N PRO A 174 -7.08 22.82 -8.88
CA PRO A 174 -6.91 23.52 -7.60
C PRO A 174 -8.13 23.24 -6.73
N GLU A 175 -7.98 23.20 -5.41
CA GLU A 175 -9.04 22.91 -4.43
C GLU A 175 -10.40 23.46 -4.90
N SER A 176 -11.18 22.60 -5.56
CA SER A 176 -12.41 23.04 -6.20
C SER A 176 -13.49 23.09 -5.14
N THR A 177 -14.38 24.08 -5.21
CA THR A 177 -15.52 24.25 -4.31
C THR A 177 -16.46 23.02 -4.24
N GLU A 178 -16.40 22.11 -5.22
CA GLU A 178 -17.29 20.93 -5.27
C GLU A 178 -16.67 19.66 -4.72
N LYS A 179 -15.36 19.47 -4.94
CA LYS A 179 -14.56 18.52 -4.15
C LYS A 179 -14.66 18.86 -2.67
N ASP A 180 -14.81 20.14 -2.34
CA ASP A 180 -15.08 20.59 -0.98
C ASP A 180 -16.44 20.09 -0.45
N TYR A 181 -17.53 20.16 -1.22
CA TYR A 181 -18.80 19.57 -0.78
C TYR A 181 -18.77 18.02 -0.72
N LEU A 182 -18.51 17.34 -1.84
CA LEU A 182 -18.66 15.87 -1.94
C LEU A 182 -17.49 15.10 -1.32
N GLY A 183 -16.27 15.61 -1.46
CA GLY A 183 -15.07 14.96 -0.97
C GLY A 183 -14.75 15.29 0.48
N ARG A 184 -15.16 16.47 0.96
CA ARG A 184 -14.77 16.97 2.28
C ARG A 184 -15.96 17.16 3.19
N GLN A 185 -16.92 18.05 2.94
CA GLN A 185 -18.05 18.28 3.84
C GLN A 185 -18.84 17.00 4.06
N LEU A 186 -19.50 16.47 3.03
CA LEU A 186 -20.42 15.32 3.14
C LEU A 186 -19.75 14.10 3.79
N LYS A 187 -18.61 13.69 3.25
CA LYS A 187 -17.86 12.55 3.80
C LYS A 187 -17.38 12.81 5.22
N THR A 188 -16.93 14.02 5.54
CA THR A 188 -16.47 14.33 6.89
C THR A 188 -17.64 14.28 7.86
N LEU A 189 -18.79 14.89 7.57
CA LEU A 189 -19.90 14.79 8.53
C LEU A 189 -20.39 13.34 8.68
N LEU A 190 -20.43 12.54 7.61
CA LEU A 190 -20.74 11.12 7.73
C LEU A 190 -19.74 10.43 8.66
N HIS A 191 -18.43 10.63 8.45
CA HIS A 191 -17.35 10.13 9.30
C HIS A 191 -17.48 10.56 10.77
N GLU A 192 -17.70 11.85 11.03
CA GLU A 192 -17.90 12.37 12.38
C GLU A 192 -19.18 11.82 13.01
N LEU A 193 -20.22 11.56 12.21
CA LEU A 193 -21.44 10.91 12.66
C LEU A 193 -21.21 9.44 13.03
N GLU A 194 -20.26 8.75 12.40
CA GLU A 194 -19.86 7.41 12.80
C GLU A 194 -19.21 7.43 14.20
N HIS A 195 -18.32 8.40 14.45
CA HIS A 195 -17.66 8.57 15.75
C HIS A 195 -18.69 8.71 16.89
N VAL A 196 -19.80 9.44 16.67
CA VAL A 196 -20.95 9.54 17.61
C VAL A 196 -21.44 8.18 18.10
N PHE A 197 -21.52 7.23 17.18
CA PHE A 197 -22.09 5.92 17.40
C PHE A 197 -20.99 4.88 17.51
N GLY A 198 -19.82 5.26 18.03
CA GLY A 198 -18.70 4.37 18.36
C GLY A 198 -18.01 3.73 17.15
N ALA A 199 -18.36 4.14 15.93
CA ALA A 199 -17.68 3.73 14.71
C ALA A 199 -16.63 4.80 14.36
N GLY A 200 -15.44 4.68 14.91
CA GLY A 200 -14.33 5.63 14.65
C GLY A 200 -13.03 4.97 14.24
N SER A 201 -13.06 3.64 14.14
CA SER A 201 -11.87 2.81 14.29
C SER A 201 -10.83 3.08 13.21
N GLY A 202 -11.23 3.39 11.97
CA GLY A 202 -10.31 3.66 10.86
C GLY A 202 -9.38 4.87 11.07
N GLU A 203 -9.84 5.95 11.72
CA GLU A 203 -8.98 7.10 12.06
C GLU A 203 -8.01 6.76 13.19
N TYR A 204 -8.46 6.00 14.18
CA TYR A 204 -7.62 5.66 15.34
C TYR A 204 -6.70 4.46 15.10
N TYR A 205 -6.98 3.67 14.06
CA TYR A 205 -6.01 2.75 13.48
C TYR A 205 -4.91 3.50 12.72
N ASN A 206 -5.00 4.82 12.48
CA ASN A 206 -3.94 5.65 11.89
C ASN A 206 -2.81 5.94 12.89
N ALA A 207 -2.22 4.88 13.42
CA ALA A 207 -0.94 4.98 14.10
C ALA A 207 0.11 5.24 13.01
N THR A 208 0.55 6.49 12.85
CA THR A 208 1.60 6.88 11.88
C THR A 208 2.68 5.79 11.82
N ALA A 209 2.85 5.12 10.67
CA ALA A 209 3.73 3.97 10.43
C ALA A 209 4.58 3.57 11.66
N VAL A 210 4.03 2.70 12.50
CA VAL A 210 4.65 2.36 13.79
C VAL A 210 5.68 1.27 13.58
N THR A 211 6.88 1.50 14.10
CA THR A 211 7.99 0.54 14.07
C THR A 211 8.17 -0.07 15.46
N ASP A 212 8.26 -1.38 15.50
CA ASP A 212 8.70 -2.13 16.66
C ASP A 212 10.20 -1.90 16.89
N THR A 213 10.49 -1.07 17.88
CA THR A 213 11.84 -0.65 18.25
C THR A 213 12.36 -1.38 19.49
N THR A 214 11.67 -2.40 20.00
CA THR A 214 12.05 -3.00 21.30
C THR A 214 13.35 -3.80 21.25
N GLY A 215 13.87 -4.10 20.05
CA GLY A 215 15.07 -4.93 19.86
C GLY A 215 14.86 -6.42 20.17
N ILE A 216 13.61 -6.85 20.41
CA ILE A 216 13.25 -8.23 20.75
C ILE A 216 12.51 -8.85 19.57
N ALA A 217 13.04 -9.93 19.01
CA ALA A 217 12.34 -10.70 17.97
C ALA A 217 11.12 -11.43 18.57
N PRO A 218 10.01 -11.57 17.82
CA PRO A 218 9.83 -11.17 16.44
C PRO A 218 9.43 -9.69 16.36
N LYS A 219 9.76 -9.06 15.23
CA LYS A 219 9.33 -7.69 14.95
C LYS A 219 7.90 -7.68 14.40
N ALA A 220 7.13 -6.70 14.82
CA ALA A 220 5.86 -6.36 14.17
C ALA A 220 5.92 -4.89 13.72
N ASP A 221 6.38 -4.62 12.51
CA ASP A 221 6.33 -3.27 11.95
C ASP A 221 5.02 -3.10 11.18
N LEU A 222 4.39 -1.92 11.27
CA LEU A 222 3.12 -1.62 10.58
C LEU A 222 3.33 -0.69 9.39
N GLU A 223 3.06 -1.18 8.18
CA GLU A 223 2.95 -0.37 6.97
C GLU A 223 1.48 -0.08 6.66
N LEU A 224 0.85 0.81 7.44
CA LEU A 224 -0.60 1.01 7.34
C LEU A 224 -1.07 1.48 5.96
N ALA A 225 -0.25 2.23 5.22
CA ALA A 225 -0.53 2.64 3.85
C ALA A 225 -0.49 1.48 2.82
N ASN A 226 0.14 0.35 3.15
CA ASN A 226 0.28 -0.81 2.27
C ASN A 226 -0.95 -1.75 2.40
N PRO A 227 -1.78 -1.94 1.33
CA PRO A 227 -2.98 -2.79 1.30
C PRO A 227 -2.74 -4.25 1.67
N THR A 228 -1.50 -4.71 1.51
CA THR A 228 -1.13 -6.11 1.69
C THR A 228 -0.54 -6.41 3.06
N ASP A 229 -0.29 -5.39 3.88
CA ASP A 229 0.24 -5.56 5.24
C ASP A 229 -0.69 -6.45 6.08
N ARG A 230 -0.09 -7.40 6.80
CA ARG A 230 -0.78 -8.45 7.59
C ARG A 230 -1.72 -7.87 8.64
N TYR A 231 -1.43 -6.67 9.13
CA TYR A 231 -2.30 -5.94 10.06
C TYR A 231 -3.74 -5.81 9.56
N TRP A 232 -3.89 -5.65 8.24
CA TRP A 232 -5.17 -5.46 7.58
C TRP A 232 -5.86 -6.76 7.21
N TRP A 233 -5.23 -7.93 7.30
CA TRP A 233 -5.87 -9.20 6.92
C TRP A 233 -7.14 -9.50 7.73
N PRO A 234 -7.15 -9.41 9.08
CA PRO A 234 -8.39 -9.55 9.84
C PRO A 234 -9.29 -8.29 9.77
N ARG A 235 -8.77 -7.17 9.25
CA ARG A 235 -9.40 -5.85 9.25
C ARG A 235 -9.68 -5.31 7.85
N GLN A 236 -9.80 -6.20 6.86
CA GLN A 236 -10.02 -5.81 5.46
C GLN A 236 -11.29 -4.97 5.31
N HIS A 237 -12.33 -5.33 6.06
CA HIS A 237 -13.58 -4.60 6.07
C HIS A 237 -13.38 -3.15 6.50
N TRP A 238 -12.65 -2.87 7.57
CA TRP A 238 -12.36 -1.49 7.98
C TRP A 238 -11.61 -0.68 6.92
N ARG A 239 -10.68 -1.30 6.19
CA ARG A 239 -9.94 -0.62 5.13
C ARG A 239 -10.77 -0.35 3.87
N LEU A 240 -11.75 -1.19 3.60
CA LEU A 240 -12.67 -1.06 2.46
C LEU A 240 -13.82 -0.09 2.74
N ASP A 241 -13.93 0.45 3.95
CA ASP A 241 -14.95 1.42 4.28
C ASP A 241 -14.65 2.76 3.56
N PRO A 242 -15.53 3.22 2.67
CA PRO A 242 -15.34 4.41 1.86
C PRO A 242 -15.42 5.71 2.67
N LEU A 243 -15.56 5.66 4.00
CA LEU A 243 -15.48 6.80 4.89
C LEU A 243 -14.31 6.72 5.87
N LEU A 244 -13.64 5.55 5.97
CA LEU A 244 -12.45 5.35 6.80
C LEU A 244 -11.15 5.61 6.03
N GLY A 245 -11.14 5.38 4.72
CA GLY A 245 -9.98 5.65 3.85
C GLY A 245 -9.96 7.07 3.26
N THR A 246 -11.02 7.86 3.37
CA THR A 246 -11.21 8.99 2.43
C THR A 246 -10.73 10.36 2.87
N VAL A 247 -10.40 10.53 4.15
CA VAL A 247 -9.81 11.82 4.59
C VAL A 247 -8.29 11.82 4.38
N PHE A 248 -7.66 10.64 4.26
CA PHE A 248 -6.20 10.49 4.21
C PHE A 248 -5.66 9.66 3.04
N GLU A 249 -6.48 8.88 2.34
CA GLU A 249 -6.05 8.11 1.17
C GLU A 249 -6.83 8.54 -0.08
N GLU A 250 -6.11 8.96 -1.12
CA GLU A 250 -6.66 9.39 -2.42
C GLU A 250 -7.42 8.28 -3.19
N ARG A 251 -7.51 7.07 -2.62
CA ARG A 251 -8.03 5.87 -3.29
C ARG A 251 -9.50 5.96 -3.72
N PHE A 252 -10.33 6.80 -3.08
CA PHE A 252 -11.74 6.97 -3.45
C PHE A 252 -12.07 8.43 -3.74
N ALA A 253 -11.58 8.92 -4.88
CA ALA A 253 -12.04 10.19 -5.43
C ALA A 253 -13.57 10.19 -5.51
N PRO A 254 -14.25 11.22 -4.98
CA PRO A 254 -15.70 11.29 -5.09
C PRO A 254 -16.11 11.34 -6.57
N PRO A 255 -17.15 10.61 -6.98
CA PRO A 255 -17.73 10.72 -8.30
C PRO A 255 -18.08 12.18 -8.64
N ALA A 256 -18.04 12.54 -9.92
CA ALA A 256 -18.39 13.90 -10.38
C ALA A 256 -19.87 14.28 -10.18
N ASN A 257 -20.71 13.35 -9.69
CA ASN A 257 -22.13 13.54 -9.45
C ASN A 257 -22.48 13.18 -8.00
N ARG A 258 -23.31 14.01 -7.38
CA ARG A 258 -23.89 13.82 -6.03
C ARG A 258 -24.60 12.47 -5.89
N VAL A 259 -25.47 12.10 -6.83
CA VAL A 259 -26.22 10.82 -6.74
C VAL A 259 -25.26 9.63 -6.77
N ALA A 260 -24.30 9.63 -7.70
CA ALA A 260 -23.28 8.59 -7.77
C ALA A 260 -22.41 8.55 -6.51
N THR A 261 -22.13 9.70 -5.89
CA THR A 261 -21.38 9.77 -4.62
C THR A 261 -22.16 9.12 -3.47
N LEU A 262 -23.45 9.45 -3.33
CA LEU A 262 -24.32 8.85 -2.31
C LEU A 262 -24.53 7.34 -2.52
N GLU A 263 -24.55 6.88 -3.76
CA GLU A 263 -24.61 5.46 -4.10
C GLU A 263 -23.28 4.73 -3.90
N MET A 264 -22.14 5.41 -4.00
CA MET A 264 -20.84 4.80 -3.74
C MET A 264 -20.62 4.54 -2.25
N ILE A 265 -21.11 5.40 -1.37
CA ILE A 265 -20.90 5.27 0.08
C ILE A 265 -21.67 4.05 0.57
N ARG A 266 -20.98 3.10 1.22
CA ARG A 266 -21.51 1.86 1.80
C ARG A 266 -20.74 1.56 3.08
N PHE A 267 -21.43 1.39 4.20
CA PHE A 267 -20.77 0.97 5.45
C PHE A 267 -20.42 -0.51 5.37
N THR A 268 -19.28 -0.89 5.93
CA THR A 268 -18.98 -2.33 6.07
C THR A 268 -19.84 -2.99 7.14
N ALA A 269 -19.90 -4.32 7.15
CA ALA A 269 -20.66 -5.05 8.16
C ALA A 269 -20.22 -4.69 9.59
N GLY A 270 -18.93 -4.52 9.84
CA GLY A 270 -18.38 -4.09 11.13
C GLY A 270 -18.77 -2.66 11.50
N THR A 271 -18.67 -1.72 10.56
CA THR A 271 -19.10 -0.32 10.73
C THR A 271 -20.59 -0.25 11.05
N LYS A 272 -21.43 -0.93 10.26
CA LYS A 272 -22.88 -1.01 10.47
C LYS A 272 -23.23 -1.57 11.85
N ALA A 273 -22.58 -2.66 12.25
CA ALA A 273 -22.83 -3.28 13.55
C ALA A 273 -22.49 -2.31 14.69
N ASN A 274 -21.34 -1.61 14.62
CA ASN A 274 -20.97 -0.57 15.58
C ASN A 274 -21.97 0.58 15.66
N ILE A 275 -22.41 1.14 14.53
CA ILE A 275 -23.38 2.26 14.52
C ILE A 275 -24.73 1.84 15.12
N ASN A 276 -25.12 0.58 14.91
CA ASN A 276 -26.36 0.03 15.44
C ASN A 276 -26.24 -0.37 16.92
N THR A 277 -25.03 -0.55 17.46
CA THR A 277 -24.82 -0.83 18.89
C THR A 277 -25.44 0.25 19.77
N ASP A 278 -26.01 -0.16 20.90
CA ASP A 278 -26.56 0.76 21.88
C ASP A 278 -25.45 1.35 22.77
N TRP A 279 -25.02 2.55 22.38
CA TRP A 279 -24.01 3.34 23.08
C TRP A 279 -24.60 4.25 24.17
N SER A 280 -25.85 4.04 24.63
CA SER A 280 -26.44 4.85 25.70
C SER A 280 -25.68 4.75 27.04
N ASP A 281 -24.92 3.67 27.22
CA ASP A 281 -23.98 3.46 28.35
C ASP A 281 -22.52 3.73 27.94
N TRP A 282 -22.35 4.80 27.17
CA TRP A 282 -21.05 5.33 26.80
C TRP A 282 -20.19 5.62 28.05
N PRO A 283 -18.85 5.45 28.01
CA PRO A 283 -17.86 5.80 29.03
C PRO A 283 -18.20 6.91 30.03
N ARG A 284 -19.04 6.64 31.03
CA ARG A 284 -19.13 7.44 32.25
C ARG A 284 -18.01 7.01 33.18
N LEU A 285 -17.24 7.97 33.70
CA LEU A 285 -16.24 7.72 34.74
C LEU A 285 -16.87 6.85 35.84
N GLY A 286 -16.34 5.64 36.00
CA GLY A 286 -16.73 4.65 37.00
C GLY A 286 -17.94 3.76 36.67
N THR A 287 -18.63 3.89 35.53
CA THR A 287 -19.93 3.20 35.34
C THR A 287 -20.19 2.56 33.96
N SER A 288 -19.35 2.76 32.95
CA SER A 288 -19.64 2.18 31.63
C SER A 288 -19.43 0.66 31.55
N LYS A 289 -20.45 -0.07 31.09
CA LYS A 289 -20.38 -1.52 30.78
C LYS A 289 -19.27 -1.87 29.78
N TYR A 290 -18.87 -0.89 28.95
CA TYR A 290 -17.90 -1.08 27.87
C TYR A 290 -16.48 -0.64 28.26
N MET A 291 -16.30 0.31 29.19
CA MET A 291 -14.96 0.68 29.69
C MET A 291 -14.36 -0.31 30.67
N ALA A 292 -15.18 -1.22 31.20
CA ALA A 292 -14.69 -2.49 31.74
C ALA A 292 -13.96 -3.37 30.69
N ALA A 293 -13.79 -2.89 29.43
CA ALA A 293 -13.01 -3.57 28.39
C ALA A 293 -11.51 -3.63 28.68
N THR A 294 -10.92 -2.68 29.41
CA THR A 294 -9.46 -2.68 29.67
C THR A 294 -9.05 -3.41 30.94
N THR A 295 -10.01 -3.76 31.79
CA THR A 295 -9.80 -4.48 33.06
C THR A 295 -9.99 -6.00 32.92
N ALA A 296 -10.47 -6.47 31.76
CA ALA A 296 -10.68 -7.88 31.41
C ALA A 296 -10.09 -8.19 30.02
N THR A 297 -8.83 -7.82 29.83
CA THR A 297 -8.05 -8.18 28.64
C THR A 297 -7.19 -9.40 28.92
N GLN A 298 -7.10 -10.30 27.96
CA GLN A 298 -6.22 -11.46 28.03
C GLN A 298 -5.56 -11.74 26.68
N VAL A 299 -4.35 -12.27 26.73
CA VAL A 299 -3.69 -12.92 25.60
C VAL A 299 -3.96 -14.42 25.71
N ARG A 300 -4.41 -15.05 24.62
CA ARG A 300 -4.49 -16.50 24.51
C ARG A 300 -3.41 -16.98 23.55
N VAL A 301 -2.43 -17.71 24.09
CA VAL A 301 -1.30 -18.25 23.34
C VAL A 301 -1.57 -19.72 23.02
N THR A 302 -1.55 -20.05 21.74
CA THR A 302 -1.84 -21.41 21.25
C THR A 302 -0.77 -21.89 20.28
N ASP A 303 -0.70 -23.19 20.08
CA ASP A 303 0.03 -23.81 18.98
C ASP A 303 -0.69 -23.50 17.66
N ALA A 304 0.02 -22.96 16.66
CA ALA A 304 -0.59 -22.56 15.38
C ALA A 304 -1.18 -23.73 14.57
N ALA A 305 -0.64 -24.95 14.71
CA ALA A 305 -1.06 -26.11 13.92
C ALA A 305 -2.25 -26.85 14.55
N THR A 306 -2.27 -26.95 15.88
CA THR A 306 -3.23 -27.77 16.63
C THR A 306 -4.28 -26.95 17.36
N GLY A 307 -4.05 -25.63 17.54
CA GLY A 307 -4.90 -24.76 18.35
C GLY A 307 -4.79 -25.02 19.86
N THR A 308 -3.90 -25.92 20.29
CA THR A 308 -3.73 -26.31 21.70
C THR A 308 -3.19 -25.12 22.51
N ALA A 309 -3.73 -24.91 23.70
CA ALA A 309 -3.23 -23.91 24.65
C ALA A 309 -1.77 -24.18 25.05
N LEU A 310 -0.95 -23.13 25.06
CA LEU A 310 0.46 -23.21 25.45
C LEU A 310 0.66 -22.62 26.84
N ALA A 311 0.68 -23.47 27.86
CA ALA A 311 0.96 -23.07 29.24
C ALA A 311 2.43 -22.65 29.43
N GLY A 312 2.68 -21.64 30.27
CA GLY A 312 4.03 -21.16 30.58
C GLY A 312 4.70 -20.36 29.46
N ALA A 313 4.01 -20.09 28.35
CA ALA A 313 4.49 -19.16 27.32
C ALA A 313 4.65 -17.75 27.93
N LEU A 314 5.81 -17.13 27.69
CA LEU A 314 6.13 -15.79 28.15
C LEU A 314 5.47 -14.76 27.24
N VAL A 315 4.74 -13.82 27.83
CA VAL A 315 4.02 -12.75 27.14
C VAL A 315 4.55 -11.42 27.61
N SER A 316 4.84 -10.51 26.68
CA SER A 316 5.20 -9.11 26.95
C SER A 316 4.26 -8.19 26.19
N VAL A 317 3.73 -7.19 26.89
CA VAL A 317 2.81 -6.18 26.35
C VAL A 317 3.48 -4.82 26.42
N TRP A 318 3.55 -4.12 25.29
CA TRP A 318 4.14 -2.81 25.16
C TRP A 318 3.09 -1.80 24.71
N ARG A 319 3.17 -0.57 25.21
CA ARG A 319 2.33 0.55 24.80
C ARG A 319 3.09 1.42 23.81
N ASP A 320 2.39 1.86 22.76
CA ASP A 320 2.84 2.93 21.89
C ASP A 320 2.36 4.30 22.42
N PRO A 321 3.26 5.13 22.98
CA PRO A 321 2.93 6.47 23.45
C PRO A 321 2.70 7.49 22.33
N GLY A 322 2.82 7.09 21.05
CA GLY A 322 2.64 7.93 19.89
C GLY A 322 3.78 8.94 19.71
N ALA A 323 3.60 9.85 18.74
CA ALA A 323 4.56 10.93 18.45
C ALA A 323 6.01 10.44 18.23
N ARG A 324 6.19 9.25 17.66
CA ARG A 324 7.49 8.59 17.40
C ARG A 324 8.34 8.38 18.65
N LYS A 325 7.73 8.36 19.83
CA LYS A 325 8.41 8.03 21.08
C LYS A 325 8.67 6.52 21.16
N PRO A 326 9.68 6.08 21.92
CA PRO A 326 9.93 4.65 22.14
C PRO A 326 8.75 3.95 22.82
N LEU A 327 8.62 2.64 22.56
CA LEU A 327 7.59 1.82 23.20
C LEU A 327 7.87 1.65 24.70
N GLU A 328 6.81 1.62 25.50
CA GLU A 328 6.87 1.48 26.96
C GLU A 328 6.39 0.09 27.35
N LEU A 329 7.20 -0.68 28.10
CA LEU A 329 6.76 -1.99 28.60
C LEU A 329 5.64 -1.77 29.62
N LEU A 330 4.48 -2.35 29.34
CA LEU A 330 3.32 -2.25 30.21
C LEU A 330 3.28 -3.37 31.24
N VAL A 331 3.41 -4.61 30.77
CA VAL A 331 3.36 -5.81 31.61
C VAL A 331 4.07 -6.99 30.94
N GLN A 332 4.58 -7.91 31.76
CA GLN A 332 5.13 -9.18 31.30
C GLN A 332 4.77 -10.30 32.28
N GLY A 333 4.56 -11.51 31.77
CA GLY A 333 4.32 -12.69 32.61
C GLY A 333 4.24 -13.97 31.80
N ALA A 334 3.83 -15.05 32.46
CA ALA A 334 3.63 -16.36 31.83
C ALA A 334 2.14 -16.69 31.74
N THR A 335 1.76 -17.40 30.68
CA THR A 335 0.40 -17.93 30.52
C THR A 335 0.08 -19.04 31.52
N ASP A 336 -1.20 -19.14 31.89
CA ASP A 336 -1.75 -20.18 32.76
C ASP A 336 -1.90 -21.54 32.05
N ALA A 337 -2.48 -22.53 32.75
CA ALA A 337 -2.72 -23.87 32.21
C ALA A 337 -3.61 -23.90 30.95
N ASN A 338 -4.40 -22.86 30.72
CA ASN A 338 -5.27 -22.69 29.55
C ASN A 338 -4.61 -21.81 28.47
N GLY A 339 -3.31 -21.53 28.59
CA GLY A 339 -2.56 -20.69 27.65
C GLY A 339 -2.96 -19.22 27.72
N ARG A 340 -3.52 -18.76 28.85
CA ARG A 340 -4.03 -17.38 28.98
C ARG A 340 -3.17 -16.53 29.88
N PHE A 341 -2.97 -15.29 29.48
CA PHE A 341 -2.30 -14.27 30.29
C PHE A 341 -3.19 -13.03 30.37
N ALA A 342 -3.78 -12.78 31.54
CA ALA A 342 -4.66 -11.64 31.78
C ALA A 342 -3.87 -10.42 32.23
N PHE A 343 -4.28 -9.23 31.79
CA PHE A 343 -3.68 -7.97 32.20
C PHE A 343 -4.66 -6.79 32.12
N ASP A 344 -4.30 -5.72 32.82
CA ASP A 344 -4.99 -4.43 32.76
C ASP A 344 -4.19 -3.46 31.88
N TRP A 345 -4.88 -2.63 31.10
CA TRP A 345 -4.18 -1.65 30.27
C TRP A 345 -3.55 -0.52 31.07
N HIS A 346 -3.84 -0.34 32.36
CA HIS A 346 -3.38 0.74 33.24
C HIS A 346 -3.61 2.15 32.67
N CYS A 347 -4.74 2.36 31.98
CA CYS A 347 -5.16 3.67 31.47
C CYS A 347 -6.56 4.11 31.93
N GLY A 348 -7.30 3.26 32.65
CA GLY A 348 -8.63 3.57 33.18
C GLY A 348 -9.56 4.13 32.11
N PHE A 349 -10.24 5.24 32.41
CA PHE A 349 -11.15 5.89 31.46
C PHE A 349 -10.44 6.68 30.34
N SER A 350 -9.10 6.75 30.36
CA SER A 350 -8.30 7.56 29.43
C SER A 350 -7.69 6.78 28.27
N CYS A 351 -8.07 5.52 28.07
CA CYS A 351 -7.47 4.66 27.03
C CYS A 351 -7.71 5.14 25.59
N PHE A 352 -8.64 6.09 25.39
CA PHE A 352 -8.85 6.80 24.13
C PHE A 352 -7.90 7.98 23.89
N ALA A 353 -7.14 8.38 24.91
CA ALA A 353 -6.16 9.43 24.74
C ALA A 353 -5.04 8.95 23.81
N VAL A 354 -4.57 9.85 22.94
CA VAL A 354 -3.40 9.61 22.10
C VAL A 354 -2.26 9.07 22.95
N GLY A 355 -1.62 8.00 22.47
CA GLY A 355 -0.53 7.32 23.17
C GLY A 355 -0.97 6.31 24.23
N LYS A 356 -2.27 6.01 24.34
CA LYS A 356 -2.78 4.94 25.23
C LYS A 356 -3.67 3.91 24.51
N THR A 357 -3.90 4.11 23.21
CA THR A 357 -4.85 3.33 22.40
C THR A 357 -4.24 2.08 21.78
N ASN A 358 -2.92 2.03 21.58
CA ASN A 358 -2.25 1.03 20.76
C ASN A 358 -1.28 0.20 21.61
N LEU A 359 -1.38 -1.13 21.50
CA LEU A 359 -0.50 -2.05 22.19
C LEU A 359 0.17 -3.03 21.21
N LEU A 360 1.44 -3.31 21.45
CA LEU A 360 2.21 -4.39 20.83
C LEU A 360 2.28 -5.55 21.81
N VAL A 361 1.81 -6.72 21.40
CA VAL A 361 1.91 -7.94 22.20
C VAL A 361 2.83 -8.94 21.52
N LYS A 362 3.77 -9.44 22.30
CA LYS A 362 4.70 -10.50 21.93
C LYS A 362 4.51 -11.69 22.83
N ALA A 363 4.61 -12.89 22.27
CA ALA A 363 4.64 -14.12 23.04
C ALA A 363 5.72 -15.05 22.52
N GLN A 364 6.34 -15.80 23.43
CA GLN A 364 7.33 -16.81 23.11
C GLN A 364 7.15 -18.00 24.03
N SER A 365 7.51 -19.17 23.53
CA SER A 365 7.47 -20.42 24.28
C SER A 365 8.73 -21.21 23.90
N PRO A 366 9.33 -21.99 24.83
CA PRO A 366 10.53 -22.74 24.53
C PRO A 366 10.37 -23.54 23.24
N GLU A 367 11.41 -23.46 22.42
CA GLU A 367 11.48 -24.23 21.19
C GLU A 367 10.33 -23.92 20.22
N ARG A 368 9.81 -22.70 20.17
CA ARG A 368 8.80 -22.27 19.19
C ARG A 368 9.20 -20.93 18.61
N ALA A 369 8.93 -20.74 17.32
CA ALA A 369 9.04 -19.41 16.73
C ALA A 369 8.12 -18.44 17.49
N PRO A 370 8.65 -17.32 18.00
CA PRO A 370 7.86 -16.40 18.80
C PRO A 370 6.88 -15.62 17.90
N GLY A 371 5.82 -15.07 18.48
CA GLY A 371 4.76 -14.35 17.78
C GLY A 371 4.66 -12.90 18.26
N ALA A 372 4.25 -12.00 17.36
CA ALA A 372 3.91 -10.62 17.71
C ALA A 372 2.72 -10.11 16.89
N THR A 373 1.92 -9.24 17.50
CA THR A 373 0.82 -8.54 16.83
C THR A 373 0.55 -7.18 17.47
N TRP A 374 0.06 -6.25 16.65
CA TRP A 374 -0.54 -5.00 17.13
C TRP A 374 -2.05 -5.14 17.25
N PHE A 375 -2.62 -4.44 18.22
CA PHE A 375 -4.05 -4.20 18.33
C PHE A 375 -4.30 -2.85 18.99
N THR A 376 -5.54 -2.39 18.89
CA THR A 376 -5.97 -1.12 19.46
C THR A 376 -7.15 -1.31 20.39
N ILE A 377 -7.47 -0.25 21.14
CA ILE A 377 -8.65 -0.22 22.00
C ILE A 377 -9.96 -0.49 21.21
N PHE A 378 -9.97 -0.20 19.91
CA PHE A 378 -11.12 -0.43 19.03
C PHE A 378 -11.35 -1.92 18.74
N ASP A 379 -10.28 -2.72 18.66
CA ASP A 379 -10.42 -4.18 18.58
C ASP A 379 -11.12 -4.74 19.84
N ALA A 380 -10.85 -4.14 21.00
CA ALA A 380 -11.51 -4.50 22.25
C ALA A 380 -13.00 -4.12 22.27
N PHE A 381 -13.36 -2.95 21.73
CA PHE A 381 -14.75 -2.55 21.56
C PHE A 381 -15.50 -3.45 20.59
N GLU A 382 -14.88 -3.83 19.48
CA GLU A 382 -15.52 -4.73 18.53
C GLU A 382 -15.87 -6.06 19.19
N GLN A 383 -14.92 -6.71 19.86
CA GLN A 383 -15.21 -7.99 20.53
C GLN A 383 -16.26 -7.85 21.63
N LYS A 384 -16.18 -6.83 22.49
CA LYS A 384 -17.06 -6.75 23.67
C LYS A 384 -18.39 -6.07 23.38
N ALA A 385 -18.36 -4.89 22.75
CA ALA A 385 -19.56 -4.08 22.53
C ALA A 385 -20.38 -4.55 21.34
N VAL A 386 -19.71 -4.97 20.25
CA VAL A 386 -20.37 -5.43 19.03
C VAL A 386 -20.66 -6.92 19.11
N GLN A 387 -19.64 -7.75 19.35
CA GLN A 387 -19.81 -9.20 19.35
C GLN A 387 -20.32 -9.76 20.70
N GLY A 388 -20.53 -8.89 21.70
CA GLY A 388 -21.10 -9.28 23.00
C GLY A 388 -20.18 -10.15 23.87
N GLN A 389 -18.88 -10.16 23.62
CA GLN A 389 -17.94 -10.96 24.40
C GLN A 389 -17.73 -10.39 25.81
N SER A 390 -17.61 -11.27 26.81
CA SER A 390 -17.42 -10.89 28.21
C SER A 390 -16.00 -10.39 28.51
N ALA A 391 -15.01 -10.80 27.72
CA ALA A 391 -13.61 -10.39 27.81
C ALA A 391 -13.04 -10.09 26.43
N PHE A 392 -12.03 -9.22 26.36
CA PHE A 392 -11.26 -9.00 25.13
C PHE A 392 -10.13 -10.02 25.07
N THR A 393 -10.08 -10.81 24.01
CA THR A 393 -9.09 -11.87 23.83
C THR A 393 -8.21 -11.56 22.62
N ILE A 394 -6.91 -11.46 22.87
CA ILE A 394 -5.88 -11.35 21.84
C ILE A 394 -5.37 -12.77 21.57
N ASP A 395 -5.76 -13.32 20.43
CA ASP A 395 -5.29 -14.63 20.00
C ASP A 395 -3.91 -14.51 19.35
N LEU A 396 -2.92 -15.20 19.92
CA LEU A 396 -1.55 -15.18 19.44
C LEU A 396 -1.04 -16.61 19.24
N PRO A 397 -1.26 -17.21 18.06
CA PRO A 397 -0.72 -18.52 17.73
C PRO A 397 0.81 -18.44 17.54
N LEU A 398 1.55 -19.34 18.18
CA LEU A 398 3.00 -19.47 18.02
C LEU A 398 3.35 -20.53 16.98
N GLY A 399 4.47 -20.29 16.29
CA GLY A 399 4.97 -21.19 15.25
C GLY A 399 5.41 -22.55 15.77
N ILE A 400 5.76 -23.42 14.83
CA ILE A 400 6.28 -24.77 15.08
C ILE A 400 7.73 -24.69 15.60
N ARG A 401 8.21 -25.72 16.30
CA ARG A 401 9.60 -25.82 16.76
C ARG A 401 10.56 -25.91 15.59
N ASP A 402 11.52 -24.99 15.53
CA ASP A 402 12.55 -24.99 14.50
C ASP A 402 13.92 -24.59 15.05
N THR A 403 14.90 -25.47 14.88
CA THR A 403 16.30 -25.26 15.29
C THR A 403 17.29 -25.53 14.15
N ASP A 404 16.79 -25.87 12.97
CA ASP A 404 17.63 -26.15 11.82
C ASP A 404 17.86 -24.86 11.05
N LYS A 405 19.07 -24.67 10.49
CA LYS A 405 19.36 -23.49 9.66
C LYS A 405 18.92 -23.75 8.22
N PRO A 406 18.48 -22.72 7.49
CA PRO A 406 18.26 -22.84 6.06
C PRO A 406 19.52 -23.33 5.33
N THR A 407 19.36 -24.24 4.38
CA THR A 407 20.43 -24.59 3.43
C THR A 407 20.32 -23.68 2.22
N VAL A 408 21.41 -22.99 1.89
CA VAL A 408 21.44 -21.95 0.86
C VAL A 408 22.50 -22.23 -0.19
N SER A 409 22.17 -22.03 -1.47
CA SER A 409 23.12 -21.98 -2.57
C SER A 409 22.78 -20.85 -3.55
N LEU A 410 23.73 -20.46 -4.39
CA LEU A 410 23.54 -19.44 -5.41
C LEU A 410 24.02 -19.95 -6.76
N ALA A 411 23.09 -20.11 -7.70
CA ALA A 411 23.44 -20.27 -9.11
C ALA A 411 23.54 -18.89 -9.76
N ALA A 412 24.77 -18.51 -10.10
CA ALA A 412 25.10 -17.32 -10.89
C ALA A 412 25.99 -17.73 -12.08
N PRO A 413 25.91 -17.03 -13.22
CA PRO A 413 26.81 -17.30 -14.33
C PRO A 413 28.24 -16.92 -13.99
N ALA A 414 29.22 -17.61 -14.58
CA ALA A 414 30.64 -17.28 -14.40
C ALA A 414 31.01 -15.91 -15.00
N MET A 415 30.25 -15.44 -16.00
CA MET A 415 30.49 -14.19 -16.71
C MET A 415 29.20 -13.38 -16.89
N ALA A 416 29.34 -12.05 -16.90
CA ALA A 416 28.30 -11.08 -17.21
C ALA A 416 28.88 -9.91 -18.03
N THR A 417 28.02 -9.05 -18.57
CA THR A 417 28.43 -7.85 -19.32
C THR A 417 27.78 -6.61 -18.73
N VAL A 418 28.54 -5.53 -18.59
CA VAL A 418 28.03 -4.24 -18.11
C VAL A 418 26.81 -3.81 -18.93
N GLY A 419 25.75 -3.42 -18.23
CA GLY A 419 24.50 -2.98 -18.84
C GLY A 419 23.60 -4.10 -19.36
N GLN A 420 24.02 -5.37 -19.30
CA GLN A 420 23.19 -6.50 -19.71
C GLN A 420 22.55 -7.22 -18.50
N PRO A 421 21.25 -7.54 -18.58
CA PRO A 421 20.55 -8.24 -17.51
C PRO A 421 21.11 -9.66 -17.33
N THR A 422 21.55 -9.96 -16.11
CA THR A 422 22.12 -11.25 -15.71
C THR A 422 21.18 -11.94 -14.72
N THR A 423 20.82 -13.20 -14.96
CA THR A 423 19.91 -13.93 -14.07
C THR A 423 20.66 -14.52 -12.89
N LEU A 424 20.13 -14.32 -11.68
CA LEU A 424 20.57 -14.94 -10.44
C LEU A 424 19.46 -15.84 -9.91
N ALA A 425 19.81 -17.09 -9.60
CA ALA A 425 18.88 -18.10 -9.11
C ALA A 425 19.39 -18.65 -7.76
N PRO A 426 19.16 -17.94 -6.65
CA PRO A 426 19.39 -18.49 -5.33
C PRO A 426 18.45 -19.67 -5.04
N VAL A 427 18.93 -20.62 -4.25
CA VAL A 427 18.11 -21.69 -3.69
C VAL A 427 18.22 -21.61 -2.18
N ALA A 428 17.09 -21.61 -1.50
CA ALA A 428 17.02 -21.69 -0.06
C ALA A 428 15.94 -22.72 0.30
N ILE A 429 16.31 -23.71 1.11
CA ILE A 429 15.40 -24.72 1.65
C ILE A 429 15.61 -24.82 3.14
N ASP A 430 14.57 -25.22 3.85
CA ASP A 430 14.56 -25.34 5.29
C ASP A 430 13.54 -26.42 5.71
N ASN A 431 13.70 -27.02 6.88
CA ASN A 431 12.82 -28.08 7.41
C ASN A 431 11.40 -27.57 7.71
N VAL A 432 11.23 -26.30 8.13
CA VAL A 432 9.93 -25.68 8.43
C VAL A 432 9.58 -24.63 7.39
N GLY A 433 10.56 -23.84 6.94
CA GLY A 433 10.40 -22.94 5.82
C GLY A 433 11.25 -21.68 5.91
N VAL A 434 11.63 -21.16 4.75
CA VAL A 434 12.42 -19.94 4.63
C VAL A 434 11.49 -18.71 4.68
N ALA A 435 11.68 -17.84 5.67
CA ALA A 435 10.91 -16.61 5.85
C ALA A 435 11.39 -15.48 4.93
N GLY A 436 12.67 -15.48 4.55
CA GLY A 436 13.19 -14.50 3.62
C GLY A 436 14.53 -14.88 2.99
N VAL A 437 14.73 -14.43 1.76
CA VAL A 437 16.00 -14.54 1.02
C VAL A 437 16.41 -13.15 0.56
N LYS A 438 17.64 -12.73 0.86
CA LYS A 438 18.21 -11.46 0.38
C LYS A 438 19.44 -11.76 -0.47
N VAL A 439 19.48 -11.19 -1.67
CA VAL A 439 20.66 -11.21 -2.54
C VAL A 439 21.29 -9.83 -2.51
N VAL A 440 22.59 -9.77 -2.24
CA VAL A 440 23.38 -8.54 -2.20
C VAL A 440 24.61 -8.68 -3.09
N GLY A 441 24.99 -7.59 -3.74
CA GLY A 441 26.24 -7.50 -4.48
C GLY A 441 27.41 -7.08 -3.59
N THR A 442 28.52 -6.75 -4.23
CA THR A 442 29.71 -6.19 -3.59
C THR A 442 29.35 -4.97 -2.72
N ASN A 443 29.97 -4.86 -1.55
CA ASN A 443 29.70 -3.82 -0.53
C ASN A 443 28.29 -3.86 0.09
N SER A 444 27.64 -5.02 0.10
CA SER A 444 26.31 -5.22 0.70
C SER A 444 25.17 -4.44 0.02
N LEU A 445 25.38 -3.98 -1.22
CA LEU A 445 24.34 -3.32 -1.99
C LEU A 445 23.20 -4.31 -2.30
N PRO A 446 21.94 -4.00 -1.96
CA PRO A 446 20.82 -4.91 -2.20
C PRO A 446 20.56 -5.06 -3.69
N ILE A 447 20.43 -6.31 -4.16
CA ILE A 447 20.01 -6.63 -5.52
C ILE A 447 18.53 -7.00 -5.51
N CYS A 448 18.15 -7.95 -4.66
CA CYS A 448 16.77 -8.41 -4.57
C CYS A 448 16.48 -9.03 -3.19
N THR A 449 15.20 -9.03 -2.80
CA THR A 449 14.70 -9.64 -1.58
C THR A 449 13.44 -10.43 -1.91
N PHE A 450 13.30 -11.60 -1.31
CA PHE A 450 12.16 -12.48 -1.49
C PHE A 450 11.60 -12.89 -0.13
N THR A 451 10.28 -13.07 -0.07
CA THR A 451 9.57 -13.61 1.10
C THR A 451 8.91 -14.97 0.79
N ALA A 452 8.98 -15.45 -0.46
CA ALA A 452 8.50 -16.75 -0.92
C ALA A 452 9.18 -17.15 -2.25
N PRO A 453 9.32 -18.45 -2.57
CA PRO A 453 9.82 -18.93 -3.86
C PRO A 453 8.79 -18.71 -4.99
N PRO A 454 9.20 -18.71 -6.28
CA PRO A 454 10.55 -18.99 -6.80
C PRO A 454 11.51 -17.81 -6.60
N TYR A 455 12.75 -18.12 -6.22
CA TYR A 455 13.78 -17.11 -6.02
C TYR A 455 14.60 -16.94 -7.30
N THR A 456 14.20 -15.97 -8.11
CA THR A 456 14.94 -15.58 -9.31
C THR A 456 14.90 -14.07 -9.44
N CYS A 457 16.05 -13.44 -9.65
CA CYS A 457 16.09 -12.02 -9.96
C CYS A 457 17.12 -11.70 -11.02
N THR A 458 16.98 -10.51 -11.59
CA THR A 458 17.88 -9.97 -12.58
C THR A 458 18.80 -8.96 -11.92
N TRP A 459 20.09 -9.10 -12.18
CA TRP A 459 21.14 -8.16 -11.81
C TRP A 459 21.77 -7.58 -13.07
N THR A 460 21.87 -6.26 -13.14
CA THR A 460 22.54 -5.57 -14.25
C THR A 460 23.81 -4.91 -13.70
N PRO A 461 25.01 -5.45 -13.98
CA PRO A 461 26.24 -4.86 -13.50
C PRO A 461 26.51 -3.51 -14.19
N THR A 462 27.07 -2.56 -13.44
CA THR A 462 27.39 -1.21 -13.92
C THR A 462 28.89 -0.98 -14.11
N THR A 463 29.74 -1.83 -13.54
CA THR A 463 31.19 -1.72 -13.62
C THR A 463 31.83 -3.06 -13.97
N PRO A 464 32.89 -3.06 -14.81
CA PRO A 464 33.63 -4.28 -15.13
C PRO A 464 34.48 -4.74 -13.94
N GLY A 465 34.88 -6.01 -13.95
CA GLY A 465 35.69 -6.65 -12.89
C GLY A 465 34.99 -7.82 -12.21
N THR A 466 35.65 -8.42 -11.22
CA THR A 466 35.07 -9.52 -10.44
C THR A 466 34.11 -8.96 -9.40
N GLN A 467 32.86 -9.42 -9.41
CA GLN A 467 31.82 -9.05 -8.44
C GLN A 467 31.44 -10.27 -7.62
N THR A 468 31.43 -10.14 -6.29
CA THR A 468 30.96 -11.21 -5.38
C THR A 468 29.51 -10.95 -5.02
N ILE A 469 28.66 -11.93 -5.31
CA ILE A 469 27.24 -11.89 -4.98
C ILE A 469 27.03 -12.81 -3.77
N HIS A 470 26.37 -12.29 -2.75
CA HIS A 470 25.97 -13.06 -1.56
C HIS A 470 24.47 -13.28 -1.57
N VAL A 471 24.05 -14.45 -1.10
CA VAL A 471 22.67 -14.78 -0.75
C VAL A 471 22.60 -15.10 0.74
N ILE A 472 21.63 -14.51 1.42
CA ILE A 472 21.37 -14.69 2.84
C ILE A 472 19.94 -15.22 2.94
N ALA A 473 19.72 -16.34 3.62
CA ALA A 473 18.36 -16.82 3.93
C ALA A 473 18.15 -16.87 5.45
N ILE A 474 16.93 -16.59 5.87
CA ILE A 474 16.47 -16.63 7.25
C ILE A 474 15.12 -17.36 7.34
N ASP A 475 14.92 -18.19 8.35
CA ASP A 475 13.63 -18.81 8.66
C ASP A 475 12.78 -17.95 9.62
N ALA A 476 11.59 -18.43 9.98
CA ALA A 476 10.67 -17.73 10.87
C ALA A 476 11.09 -17.79 12.35
N ALA A 477 11.97 -18.73 12.73
CA ALA A 477 12.54 -18.86 14.07
C ALA A 477 13.82 -18.01 14.26
N GLY A 478 14.35 -17.43 13.18
CA GLY A 478 15.52 -16.55 13.17
C GLY A 478 16.84 -17.26 12.86
N ASN A 479 16.85 -18.54 12.45
CA ASN A 479 18.10 -19.18 12.02
C ASN A 479 18.48 -18.70 10.61
N ALA A 480 19.78 -18.50 10.35
CA ALA A 480 20.27 -17.89 9.12
C ALA A 480 21.52 -18.57 8.55
N SER A 481 21.62 -18.55 7.22
CA SER A 481 22.75 -19.07 6.43
C SER A 481 23.10 -18.16 5.27
N VAL A 482 24.36 -18.23 4.82
CA VAL A 482 24.90 -17.41 3.72
C VAL A 482 25.60 -18.29 2.70
N ALA A 483 25.42 -18.00 1.41
CA ALA A 483 26.23 -18.53 0.32
C ALA A 483 26.70 -17.38 -0.60
N SER A 484 27.68 -17.64 -1.46
CA SER A 484 28.17 -16.65 -2.41
C SER A 484 28.62 -17.25 -3.75
N ALA A 485 28.68 -16.41 -4.78
CA ALA A 485 29.22 -16.73 -6.09
C ALA A 485 30.00 -15.52 -6.64
N ASN A 486 31.10 -15.79 -7.36
CA ASN A 486 31.88 -14.76 -8.05
C ASN A 486 31.47 -14.71 -9.52
N VAL A 487 31.24 -13.50 -10.04
CA VAL A 487 30.89 -13.26 -11.45
C VAL A 487 31.91 -12.31 -12.06
N ILE A 488 32.49 -12.70 -13.19
CA ILE A 488 33.40 -11.84 -13.96
C ILE A 488 32.58 -10.94 -14.89
N VAL A 489 32.62 -9.62 -14.67
CA VAL A 489 31.90 -8.64 -15.48
C VAL A 489 32.81 -8.04 -16.55
N ASN A 490 32.43 -8.21 -17.81
CA ASN A 490 33.10 -7.65 -18.97
C ASN A 490 32.49 -6.28 -19.36
N PRO A 491 33.28 -5.36 -19.94
CA PRO A 491 32.72 -4.16 -20.58
C PRO A 491 31.80 -4.54 -21.76
N PRO A 492 30.89 -3.65 -22.21
CA PRO A 492 30.08 -3.90 -23.39
C PRO A 492 30.97 -3.98 -24.64
N ALA A 493 30.53 -4.74 -25.65
CA ALA A 493 31.21 -4.76 -26.94
C ALA A 493 31.07 -3.39 -27.61
N ASP A 494 32.18 -2.88 -28.14
CA ASP A 494 32.17 -1.66 -28.93
C ASP A 494 31.76 -1.98 -30.37
N THR A 495 30.69 -1.33 -30.85
CA THR A 495 30.04 -1.63 -32.14
C THR A 495 29.83 -0.40 -33.00
N ILE A 496 30.24 0.77 -32.50
CA ILE A 496 30.08 2.02 -33.20
C ILE A 496 31.36 2.23 -34.00
N ALA A 497 31.22 2.34 -35.32
CA ALA A 497 32.37 2.68 -36.15
C ALA A 497 32.80 4.13 -35.89
N PRO A 498 34.11 4.44 -36.06
CA PRO A 498 34.58 5.81 -35.99
C PRO A 498 33.82 6.74 -36.94
N SER A 499 33.73 8.01 -36.56
CA SER A 499 33.34 9.11 -37.45
C SER A 499 34.59 9.73 -38.05
N ALA A 500 34.58 10.02 -39.36
CA ALA A 500 35.72 10.61 -40.03
C ALA A 500 35.32 11.56 -41.16
N THR A 501 36.09 12.63 -41.34
CA THR A 501 35.96 13.52 -42.50
C THR A 501 37.28 13.60 -43.25
N LEU A 502 37.21 13.48 -44.58
CA LEU A 502 38.36 13.64 -45.47
C LEU A 502 38.39 15.07 -46.01
N ALA A 503 39.52 15.74 -45.85
CA ALA A 503 39.85 16.99 -46.49
C ALA A 503 40.96 16.76 -47.52
N ALA A 504 40.55 16.61 -48.78
CA ALA A 504 41.40 16.55 -49.96
C ALA A 504 41.14 17.78 -50.85
N PRO A 505 42.17 18.34 -51.53
CA PRO A 505 41.98 19.44 -52.46
C PRO A 505 41.26 18.97 -53.73
N PRO A 506 40.51 19.84 -54.43
CA PRO A 506 39.83 19.46 -55.68
C PRO A 506 40.80 19.13 -56.81
N ASP A 507 41.96 19.77 -56.81
CA ASP A 507 42.99 19.64 -57.84
C ASP A 507 44.36 19.35 -57.23
N ALA A 508 45.19 18.64 -57.98
CA ALA A 508 46.59 18.34 -57.69
C ALA A 508 47.42 18.38 -58.98
N VAL A 509 48.74 18.48 -58.87
CA VAL A 509 49.64 18.53 -60.03
C VAL A 509 50.64 17.38 -59.95
N VAL A 510 50.88 16.71 -61.08
CA VAL A 510 51.88 15.64 -61.18
C VAL A 510 53.23 16.12 -60.63
N GLY A 511 53.84 15.32 -59.75
CA GLY A 511 55.15 15.61 -59.17
C GLY A 511 55.16 16.61 -58.01
N MET A 512 54.02 17.23 -57.66
CA MET A 512 53.91 18.18 -56.54
C MET A 512 53.25 17.54 -55.32
N ALA A 513 53.83 17.75 -54.13
CA ALA A 513 53.28 17.22 -52.89
C ALA A 513 51.92 17.88 -52.56
N THR A 514 50.90 17.04 -52.45
CA THR A 514 49.51 17.42 -52.17
C THR A 514 49.15 16.99 -50.76
N ARG A 515 48.62 17.91 -49.95
CA ARG A 515 48.26 17.63 -48.55
C ARG A 515 46.88 17.00 -48.47
N LEU A 516 46.81 15.82 -47.87
CA LEU A 516 45.59 15.18 -47.42
C LEU A 516 45.49 15.34 -45.91
N SER A 517 44.30 15.64 -45.41
CA SER A 517 44.06 15.68 -43.97
C SER A 517 42.71 15.09 -43.62
N ALA A 518 42.55 14.68 -42.37
CA ALA A 518 41.31 14.14 -41.88
C ALA A 518 41.06 14.56 -40.43
N THR A 519 39.80 14.57 -40.03
CA THR A 519 39.41 14.48 -38.62
C THR A 519 38.79 13.12 -38.38
N ALA A 520 39.06 12.51 -37.24
CA ALA A 520 38.42 11.27 -36.84
C ALA A 520 38.20 11.23 -35.33
N SER A 521 37.07 10.70 -34.91
CA SER A 521 36.68 10.52 -33.51
C SER A 521 35.80 9.30 -33.35
N ASP A 522 35.88 8.69 -32.17
CA ASP A 522 35.17 7.46 -31.82
C ASP A 522 34.80 7.49 -30.32
N ASN A 523 33.79 6.72 -29.90
CA ASN A 523 33.31 6.65 -28.52
C ASN A 523 34.28 5.96 -27.56
N VAL A 524 35.12 5.03 -28.02
CA VAL A 524 36.18 4.39 -27.22
C VAL A 524 37.55 4.87 -27.68
N GLY A 525 37.76 4.99 -28.98
CA GLY A 525 38.98 5.57 -29.55
C GLY A 525 39.33 5.02 -30.93
N VAL A 526 39.98 5.87 -31.74
CA VAL A 526 40.49 5.46 -33.06
C VAL A 526 41.79 4.70 -32.89
N ALA A 527 41.89 3.50 -33.47
CA ALA A 527 43.10 2.68 -33.43
C ALA A 527 43.98 2.87 -34.67
N GLU A 528 43.38 3.07 -35.85
CA GLU A 528 44.10 3.19 -37.12
C GLU A 528 43.33 4.01 -38.16
N LEU A 529 44.04 4.83 -38.94
CA LEU A 529 43.53 5.60 -40.07
C LEU A 529 44.45 5.43 -41.28
N LYS A 530 43.87 5.19 -42.46
CA LYS A 530 44.59 5.01 -43.72
C LYS A 530 44.11 5.97 -44.79
N PHE A 531 45.05 6.62 -45.47
CA PHE A 531 44.79 7.27 -46.77
C PHE A 531 45.17 6.28 -47.88
N ILE A 532 44.27 6.06 -48.81
CA ILE A 532 44.39 5.09 -49.90
C ILE A 532 44.11 5.84 -51.21
N VAL A 533 45.01 5.76 -52.18
CA VAL A 533 44.87 6.41 -53.49
C VAL A 533 44.79 5.34 -54.55
N ASP A 534 43.70 5.32 -55.33
CA ASP A 534 43.44 4.34 -56.40
C ASP A 534 43.70 2.88 -55.95
N GLY A 535 43.27 2.57 -54.71
CA GLY A 535 43.42 1.25 -54.09
C GLY A 535 44.77 0.98 -53.41
N ARG A 536 45.73 1.92 -53.42
CA ARG A 536 47.03 1.79 -52.75
C ARG A 536 47.12 2.66 -51.50
N THR A 537 47.40 2.06 -50.34
CA THR A 537 47.65 2.82 -49.10
C THR A 537 48.89 3.69 -49.23
N VAL A 538 48.73 5.00 -49.02
CA VAL A 538 49.81 5.99 -49.06
C VAL A 538 50.26 6.38 -47.65
N CYS A 539 49.37 6.35 -46.66
CA CYS A 539 49.68 6.65 -45.25
C CYS A 539 48.86 5.78 -44.30
N THR A 540 49.44 5.43 -43.15
CA THR A 540 48.75 4.83 -42.00
C THR A 540 49.11 5.61 -40.73
N LEU A 541 48.11 6.04 -39.95
CA LEU A 541 48.24 6.91 -38.80
C LEU A 541 47.46 6.32 -37.62
N LYS A 542 48.02 6.36 -36.41
CA LYS A 542 47.39 5.81 -35.19
C LYS A 542 46.98 6.87 -34.16
N ALA A 543 47.30 8.13 -34.41
CA ALA A 543 46.96 9.26 -33.55
C ALA A 543 46.91 10.57 -34.37
N ALA A 544 46.15 11.55 -33.87
CA ALA A 544 46.07 12.89 -34.45
C ALA A 544 47.38 13.67 -34.23
N PRO A 545 47.74 14.63 -35.11
CA PRO A 545 46.98 15.12 -36.27
C PRO A 545 47.03 14.16 -37.47
N TYR A 546 45.87 13.90 -38.09
CA TYR A 546 45.78 12.98 -39.24
C TYR A 546 46.09 13.69 -40.56
N VAL A 547 47.37 13.80 -40.89
CA VAL A 547 47.86 14.50 -42.08
C VAL A 547 48.79 13.60 -42.88
N CYS A 548 48.64 13.61 -44.19
CA CYS A 548 49.43 12.83 -45.13
C CYS A 548 49.85 13.70 -46.34
N ALA A 549 51.09 13.58 -46.80
CA ALA A 549 51.54 14.19 -48.04
C ALA A 549 51.52 13.13 -49.14
N TRP A 550 50.81 13.39 -50.23
CA TRP A 550 50.68 12.52 -51.39
C TRP A 550 51.17 13.23 -52.65
N THR A 551 52.04 12.60 -53.43
CA THR A 551 52.55 13.15 -54.69
C THR A 551 52.03 12.31 -55.86
N PRO A 552 51.14 12.84 -56.71
CA PRO A 552 50.61 12.09 -57.84
C PRO A 552 51.66 11.87 -58.93
N ALA A 553 51.67 10.68 -59.53
CA ALA A 553 52.63 10.30 -60.56
C ALA A 553 52.05 10.35 -62.00
N LYS A 554 50.74 10.52 -62.15
CA LYS A 554 50.04 10.54 -63.45
C LYS A 554 48.90 11.55 -63.41
N ALA A 555 48.67 12.23 -64.53
CA ALA A 555 47.51 13.09 -64.72
C ALA A 555 46.23 12.24 -64.90
N GLY A 556 45.07 12.80 -64.56
CA GLY A 556 43.77 12.13 -64.58
C GLY A 556 43.03 12.26 -63.25
N ALA A 557 41.91 11.57 -63.10
CA ALA A 557 41.19 11.52 -61.82
C ALA A 557 41.86 10.52 -60.87
N ALA A 558 42.10 10.93 -59.63
CA ALA A 558 42.56 10.08 -58.53
C ALA A 558 41.46 9.95 -57.47
N ASN A 559 41.12 8.72 -57.09
CA ASN A 559 40.18 8.47 -56.00
C ASN A 559 40.95 8.35 -54.67
N ILE A 560 40.69 9.28 -53.75
CA ILE A 560 41.27 9.30 -52.40
C ILE A 560 40.26 8.69 -51.44
N GLU A 561 40.52 7.48 -50.97
CA GLU A 561 39.76 6.82 -49.91
C GLU A 561 40.44 7.05 -48.55
N LEU A 562 39.65 7.48 -47.57
CA LEU A 562 40.00 7.52 -46.17
C LEU A 562 39.33 6.34 -45.47
N ARG A 563 40.10 5.48 -44.82
CA ARG A 563 39.58 4.34 -44.05
C ARG A 563 40.03 4.42 -42.60
N VAL A 564 39.10 4.39 -41.66
CA VAL A 564 39.37 4.53 -40.22
C VAL A 564 38.81 3.33 -39.47
N ALA A 565 39.57 2.80 -38.52
CA ALA A 565 39.22 1.65 -37.69
C ALA A 565 39.47 1.95 -36.20
N ASP A 566 38.60 1.44 -35.34
CA ASP A 566 38.81 1.38 -33.88
C ASP A 566 39.52 0.07 -33.46
N ALA A 567 39.68 -0.13 -32.15
CA ALA A 567 40.31 -1.34 -31.60
C ALA A 567 39.39 -2.57 -31.60
N ALA A 568 38.08 -2.37 -31.73
CA ALA A 568 37.08 -3.44 -31.84
C ALA A 568 36.93 -3.96 -33.28
N GLY A 569 37.56 -3.28 -34.25
CA GLY A 569 37.53 -3.62 -35.67
C GLY A 569 36.36 -3.00 -36.43
N ASN A 570 35.63 -2.04 -35.85
CA ASN A 570 34.61 -1.29 -36.58
C ASN A 570 35.28 -0.30 -37.54
N ILE A 571 34.77 -0.18 -38.76
CA ILE A 571 35.43 0.55 -39.84
C ILE A 571 34.46 1.55 -40.50
N VAL A 572 34.95 2.76 -40.77
CA VAL A 572 34.32 3.71 -41.70
C VAL A 572 35.24 3.97 -42.89
N ALA A 573 34.65 4.17 -44.06
CA ALA A 573 35.36 4.64 -45.25
C ALA A 573 34.61 5.81 -45.91
N THR A 574 35.36 6.80 -46.40
CA THR A 574 34.84 7.90 -47.21
C THR A 574 35.81 8.21 -48.34
N SER A 575 35.35 8.79 -49.44
CA SER A 575 36.19 9.04 -50.60
C SER A 575 35.95 10.41 -51.23
N ALA A 576 37.00 10.98 -51.83
CA ALA A 576 36.94 12.19 -52.62
C ALA A 576 37.75 12.02 -53.91
N ASN A 577 37.24 12.57 -55.01
CA ASN A 577 37.98 12.61 -56.27
C ASN A 577 38.84 13.87 -56.33
N VAL A 578 40.09 13.70 -56.74
CA VAL A 578 41.02 14.79 -56.99
C VAL A 578 41.38 14.77 -58.46
N ARG A 579 41.23 15.90 -59.15
CA ARG A 579 41.70 16.06 -60.53
C ARG A 579 43.20 16.30 -60.51
N VAL A 580 43.97 15.46 -61.21
CA VAL A 580 45.41 15.63 -61.35
C VAL A 580 45.74 16.19 -62.73
N ASP A 581 46.27 17.41 -62.78
CA ASP A 581 46.74 18.02 -64.01
C ASP A 581 48.21 17.65 -64.28
N ALA A 582 48.58 17.59 -65.57
CA ALA A 582 49.93 17.21 -66.02
C ALA A 582 51.02 18.24 -65.67
N GLY A 583 50.65 19.40 -65.12
CA GLY A 583 51.51 20.57 -64.94
C GLY A 583 51.68 21.37 -66.23
N LEU A 584 52.15 22.62 -66.11
CA LEU A 584 52.53 23.42 -67.28
C LEU A 584 53.80 22.82 -67.88
N ARG A 585 53.79 22.56 -69.19
CA ARG A 585 55.00 22.20 -69.93
C ARG A 585 55.72 23.50 -70.32
N PRO A 586 57.04 23.47 -70.59
CA PRO A 586 57.77 24.63 -71.08
C PRO A 586 57.18 25.26 -72.35
N GLU A 587 56.41 24.49 -73.13
CA GLU A 587 55.68 24.93 -74.32
C GLU A 587 54.31 25.60 -74.05
N ASP A 588 53.84 25.61 -72.80
CA ASP A 588 52.60 26.24 -72.36
C ASP A 588 52.84 27.63 -71.68
N MET A 589 54.10 28.10 -71.65
CA MET A 589 54.53 29.45 -71.23
C MET A 589 54.99 30.26 -72.45
#